data_AF-A0A6H9H5I2-F1
#
_entry.id   AF-A0A6H9H5I2-F1
#
_cell.length_a   1.000
_cell.length_b   1.000
_cell.length_c   1.000
_cell.angle_alpha   90.00
_cell.angle_beta   90.00
_cell.angle_gamma   90.00
#
_symmetry.space_group_name_H-M   'P 1'
#
loop_
_entity.id
_entity.type
_entity.pdbx_description
1 polymer ?
#
loop_
_entity_poly.entity_id
_entity_poly.type
_entity_poly.pdbx_seq_one_letter_code
_entity_poly.pdbx_strand_id
1 'polypeptide(L)'
;MNAGPRSRQAYDDLKRLLLSGTIPPGERLDPARLAEDLVSGLTPVREALLRLAGERLVEIRLNTGFHLPVMTETILIDLYRLHFELLRLVLTATGSREPTLPISTLPISMPAASYAESAAALFLAIADSSQRPELFAQFVTINNRLASARAAEAIVFGDVIEELKSINDIKYESRNACIRNLRTYHSRRIANVRELVSEIYNTD
;
A
#
# COMPACT_ATOMS: atom_id res chain seq x y z
N MET A 1 14.81 -7.59 30.09
CA MET A 1 14.04 -6.69 29.20
C MET A 1 14.11 -7.27 27.79
N ASN A 2 13.13 -8.09 27.37
CA ASN A 2 13.14 -8.82 26.08
C ASN A 2 12.19 -8.18 25.04
N ALA A 3 12.01 -6.86 25.06
CA ALA A 3 11.00 -6.16 24.26
C ALA A 3 11.32 -6.10 22.75
N GLY A 4 12.59 -6.27 22.34
CA GLY A 4 13.02 -6.04 20.96
C GLY A 4 12.45 -7.00 19.90
N PRO A 5 12.63 -8.34 20.03
CA PRO A 5 12.26 -9.27 18.95
C PRO A 5 10.75 -9.49 18.81
N ARG A 6 10.02 -9.56 19.93
CA ARG A 6 8.57 -9.83 19.92
C ARG A 6 7.74 -8.63 19.49
N SER A 7 8.18 -7.40 19.81
CA SER A 7 7.51 -6.17 19.38
C SER A 7 7.66 -5.97 17.86
N ARG A 8 8.84 -6.26 17.29
CA ARG A 8 9.05 -6.25 15.84
C ARG A 8 8.17 -7.29 15.13
N GLN A 9 8.16 -8.53 15.62
CA GLN A 9 7.35 -9.59 15.01
C GLN A 9 5.86 -9.25 15.04
N ALA A 10 5.34 -8.78 16.19
CA ALA A 10 3.95 -8.36 16.34
C ALA A 10 3.59 -7.22 15.35
N TYR A 11 4.51 -6.27 15.16
CA TYR A 11 4.33 -5.21 14.17
C TYR A 11 4.29 -5.74 12.74
N ASP A 12 5.23 -6.60 12.35
CA ASP A 12 5.31 -7.12 10.98
C ASP A 12 4.08 -7.99 10.65
N ASP A 13 3.63 -8.82 11.61
CA ASP A 13 2.45 -9.67 11.43
C ASP A 13 1.14 -8.87 11.40
N LEU A 14 1.00 -7.89 12.30
CA LEU A 14 -0.17 -7.01 12.28
C LEU A 14 -0.21 -6.18 10.99
N LYS A 15 0.93 -5.64 10.54
CA LYS A 15 0.99 -4.89 9.28
C LYS A 15 0.57 -5.76 8.11
N ARG A 16 1.05 -7.01 8.04
CA ARG A 16 0.66 -7.97 6.99
C ARG A 16 -0.84 -8.24 7.02
N LEU A 17 -1.42 -8.45 8.20
CA LEU A 17 -2.86 -8.63 8.38
C LEU A 17 -3.65 -7.42 7.86
N LEU A 18 -3.27 -6.19 8.24
CA LEU A 18 -3.98 -4.97 7.78
C LEU A 18 -3.86 -4.76 6.27
N LEU A 19 -2.72 -5.09 5.66
CA LEU A 19 -2.50 -4.93 4.22
C LEU A 19 -3.14 -6.04 3.37
N SER A 20 -3.49 -7.18 3.98
CA SER A 20 -4.15 -8.30 3.29
C SER A 20 -5.57 -7.97 2.83
N GLY A 21 -6.20 -6.93 3.40
CA GLY A 21 -7.58 -6.55 3.11
C GLY A 21 -8.64 -7.40 3.80
N THR A 22 -8.26 -8.36 4.67
CA THR A 22 -9.21 -9.22 5.39
C THR A 22 -9.99 -8.51 6.50
N ILE A 23 -9.57 -7.30 6.89
CA ILE A 23 -10.26 -6.48 7.89
C ILE A 23 -10.96 -5.33 7.15
N PRO A 24 -12.29 -5.20 7.29
CA PRO A 24 -13.04 -4.11 6.65
C PRO A 24 -12.59 -2.72 7.15
N PRO A 25 -12.56 -1.69 6.28
CA PRO A 25 -12.29 -0.32 6.73
C PRO A 25 -13.31 0.15 7.78
N GLY A 26 -12.83 0.89 8.79
CA GLY A 26 -13.63 1.34 9.93
C GLY A 26 -13.74 0.34 11.08
N GLU A 27 -13.41 -0.94 10.84
CA GLU A 27 -13.49 -2.01 11.83
C GLU A 27 -12.62 -1.72 13.06
N ARG A 28 -13.12 -2.11 14.23
CA ARG A 28 -12.39 -1.92 15.49
C ARG A 28 -11.29 -2.98 15.62
N LEU A 29 -10.08 -2.50 15.89
CA LEU A 29 -8.90 -3.32 16.14
C LEU A 29 -8.75 -3.54 17.66
N ASP A 30 -9.32 -4.63 18.18
CA ASP A 30 -9.18 -4.99 19.59
C ASP A 30 -7.78 -5.54 19.89
N PRO A 31 -6.96 -4.87 20.72
CA PRO A 31 -5.61 -5.35 21.03
C PRO A 31 -5.58 -6.71 21.74
N ALA A 32 -6.62 -7.07 22.51
CA ALA A 32 -6.67 -8.35 23.21
C ALA A 32 -6.91 -9.49 22.22
N ARG A 33 -7.90 -9.33 21.34
CA ARG A 33 -8.18 -10.30 20.27
C ARG A 33 -6.98 -10.46 19.33
N LEU A 34 -6.39 -9.35 18.89
CA LEU A 34 -5.19 -9.39 18.04
C LEU A 34 -3.99 -10.06 18.73
N ALA A 35 -3.85 -9.93 20.05
CA ALA A 35 -2.79 -10.62 20.79
C ALA A 35 -2.99 -12.15 20.80
N GLU A 36 -4.24 -12.61 20.92
CA GLU A 36 -4.58 -14.02 20.82
C GLU A 36 -4.35 -14.53 19.39
N ASP A 37 -4.89 -13.85 18.37
CA ASP A 37 -4.80 -14.23 16.96
C ASP A 37 -3.35 -14.29 16.46
N LEU A 38 -2.50 -13.35 16.90
CA LEU A 38 -1.09 -13.27 16.50
C LEU A 38 -0.16 -14.07 17.41
N VAL A 39 -0.70 -14.80 18.41
CA VAL A 39 0.08 -15.54 19.42
C VAL A 39 1.19 -14.65 20.02
N SER A 40 0.82 -13.42 20.36
CA SER A 40 1.71 -12.37 20.85
C SER A 40 1.21 -11.77 22.16
N GLY A 41 2.04 -10.98 22.83
CA GLY A 41 1.64 -10.30 24.06
C GLY A 41 0.77 -9.07 23.80
N LEU A 42 -0.08 -8.70 24.75
CA LEU A 42 -0.89 -7.48 24.66
C LEU A 42 -0.03 -6.20 24.52
N THR A 43 1.07 -6.10 25.26
CA THR A 43 1.99 -4.95 25.20
C THR A 43 2.61 -4.75 23.81
N PRO A 44 3.28 -5.76 23.20
CA PRO A 44 3.85 -5.59 21.86
C PRO A 44 2.78 -5.33 20.78
N VAL A 45 1.55 -5.87 20.92
CA VAL A 45 0.44 -5.55 20.00
C VAL A 45 0.01 -4.08 20.14
N ARG A 46 -0.11 -3.55 21.35
CA ARG A 46 -0.43 -2.13 21.56
C ARG A 46 0.67 -1.21 21.01
N GLU A 47 1.93 -1.55 21.20
CA GLU A 47 3.06 -0.81 20.62
C GLU A 47 3.01 -0.83 19.08
N ALA A 48 2.73 -1.99 18.50
CA ALA A 48 2.55 -2.14 17.06
C ALA A 48 1.40 -1.28 16.52
N LEU A 49 0.23 -1.29 17.18
CA LEU A 49 -0.92 -0.46 16.82
C LEU A 49 -0.60 1.04 16.91
N LEU A 50 0.09 1.48 17.95
CA LEU A 50 0.52 2.87 18.10
C LEU A 50 1.49 3.28 16.98
N ARG A 51 2.43 2.41 16.61
CA ARG A 51 3.35 2.66 15.51
C ARG A 51 2.62 2.73 14.17
N LEU A 52 1.69 1.81 13.91
CA LEU A 52 0.89 1.79 12.69
C LEU A 52 -0.08 2.98 12.61
N ALA A 53 -0.46 3.56 13.74
CA ALA A 53 -1.19 4.83 13.78
C ALA A 53 -0.31 6.00 13.30
N GLY A 54 0.97 6.00 13.65
CA GLY A 54 1.96 6.94 13.08
C GLY A 54 2.12 6.79 11.56
N GLU A 55 1.94 5.58 11.03
CA GLU A 55 1.94 5.28 9.58
C GLU A 55 0.57 5.49 8.91
N ARG A 56 -0.45 5.93 9.65
CA ARG A 56 -1.83 6.12 9.16
C ARG A 56 -2.46 4.85 8.57
N LEU A 57 -1.98 3.68 8.98
CA LEU A 57 -2.60 2.38 8.72
C LEU A 57 -3.59 2.01 9.83
N VAL A 58 -3.55 2.72 10.94
CA VAL A 58 -4.48 2.62 12.07
C VAL A 58 -4.92 4.03 12.46
N GLU A 59 -6.15 4.15 12.93
CA GLU A 59 -6.72 5.36 13.52
C GLU A 59 -6.93 5.15 15.02
N ILE A 60 -6.64 6.16 15.83
CA ILE A 60 -6.99 6.17 17.26
C ILE A 60 -8.21 7.07 17.44
N ARG A 61 -9.33 6.50 17.85
CA ARG A 61 -10.57 7.22 18.14
C ARG A 61 -10.77 7.36 19.65
N LEU A 62 -11.21 8.53 20.08
CA LEU A 62 -11.57 8.77 21.47
C LEU A 62 -12.62 7.74 21.93
N ASN A 63 -12.41 7.20 23.13
CA ASN A 63 -13.33 6.28 23.82
C ASN A 63 -13.60 4.92 23.13
N THR A 64 -13.12 4.69 21.91
CA THR A 64 -13.40 3.49 21.11
C THR A 64 -12.14 2.70 20.75
N GLY A 65 -10.96 3.34 20.82
CA GLY A 65 -9.66 2.66 20.70
C GLY A 65 -9.09 2.71 19.30
N PHE A 66 -8.53 1.60 18.83
CA PHE A 66 -7.89 1.50 17.52
C PHE A 66 -8.89 1.04 16.46
N HIS A 67 -8.80 1.62 15.27
CA HIS A 67 -9.65 1.30 14.13
C HIS A 67 -8.84 1.22 12.85
N LEU A 68 -9.28 0.39 11.90
CA LEU A 68 -8.80 0.52 10.53
C LEU A 68 -9.36 1.82 9.92
N PRO A 69 -8.53 2.68 9.29
CA PRO A 69 -9.01 3.93 8.73
C PRO A 69 -10.11 3.71 7.69
N VAL A 70 -11.15 4.56 7.72
CA VAL A 70 -12.22 4.54 6.72
C VAL A 70 -11.66 4.97 5.36
N MET A 71 -12.06 4.26 4.31
CA MET A 71 -11.74 4.64 2.93
C MET A 71 -12.95 5.34 2.31
N THR A 72 -12.82 6.64 1.99
CA THR A 72 -13.83 7.41 1.26
C THR A 72 -13.32 7.74 -0.13
N GLU A 73 -14.22 8.12 -1.05
CA GLU A 73 -13.83 8.55 -2.41
C GLU A 73 -12.82 9.69 -2.37
N THR A 74 -13.04 10.70 -1.52
CA THR A 74 -12.12 11.83 -1.36
C THR A 74 -10.73 11.38 -0.89
N ILE A 75 -10.67 10.51 0.12
CA ILE A 75 -9.39 9.99 0.64
C ILE A 75 -8.67 9.19 -0.45
N LEU A 76 -9.40 8.37 -1.20
CA LEU A 76 -8.81 7.53 -2.22
C LEU A 76 -8.30 8.36 -3.41
N ILE A 77 -9.03 9.40 -3.83
CA ILE A 77 -8.56 10.37 -4.82
C ILE A 77 -7.25 11.02 -4.36
N ASP A 78 -7.20 11.50 -3.11
CA ASP A 78 -6.01 12.16 -2.58
C ASP A 78 -4.81 11.21 -2.48
N LEU A 79 -5.04 9.95 -2.11
CA LEU A 79 -4.01 8.91 -2.11
C LEU A 79 -3.44 8.68 -3.51
N TYR A 80 -4.29 8.49 -4.53
CA TYR A 80 -3.82 8.29 -5.90
C TYR A 80 -3.09 9.53 -6.45
N ARG A 81 -3.59 10.74 -6.18
CA ARG A 81 -2.93 11.98 -6.60
C ARG A 81 -1.54 12.11 -5.96
N LEU A 82 -1.44 11.90 -4.66
CA LEU A 82 -0.17 11.99 -3.94
C LEU A 82 0.80 10.90 -4.40
N HIS A 83 0.33 9.67 -4.59
CA HIS A 83 1.13 8.57 -5.10
C HIS A 83 1.73 8.91 -6.49
N PHE A 84 0.92 9.46 -7.40
CA PHE A 84 1.41 9.92 -8.70
C PHE A 84 2.45 11.04 -8.58
N GLU A 85 2.19 12.07 -7.77
CA GLU A 85 3.13 13.19 -7.63
C GLU A 85 4.45 12.78 -7.00
N LEU A 86 4.45 11.86 -6.04
CA LEU A 86 5.67 11.29 -5.47
C LEU A 86 6.45 10.49 -6.52
N LEU A 87 5.80 9.63 -7.31
CA LEU A 87 6.46 8.91 -8.40
C LEU A 87 7.02 9.87 -9.46
N ARG A 88 6.27 10.91 -9.82
CA ARG A 88 6.74 11.94 -10.74
C ARG A 88 7.97 12.64 -10.19
N LEU A 89 7.97 13.01 -8.90
CA LEU A 89 9.12 13.61 -8.23
C LEU A 89 10.33 12.66 -8.29
N VAL A 90 10.16 11.38 -7.96
CA VAL A 90 11.19 10.34 -8.06
C VAL A 90 11.79 10.31 -9.46
N LEU A 91 10.95 10.23 -10.50
CA LEU A 91 11.38 10.15 -11.90
C LEU A 91 12.04 11.45 -12.41
N THR A 92 11.69 12.60 -11.83
CA THR A 92 12.37 13.88 -12.16
C THR A 92 13.69 14.04 -11.43
N ALA A 93 13.82 13.46 -10.24
CA ALA A 93 15.00 13.56 -9.37
C ALA A 93 16.08 12.52 -9.67
N THR A 94 15.75 11.47 -10.42
CA THR A 94 16.67 10.38 -10.80
C THR A 94 17.61 10.84 -11.90
N GLY A 95 18.91 10.78 -11.64
CA GLY A 95 19.89 10.46 -12.69
C GLY A 95 19.85 8.95 -12.90
N SER A 96 19.93 8.48 -14.15
CA SER A 96 19.78 7.08 -14.56
C SER A 96 20.47 6.09 -13.61
N ARG A 97 19.73 5.52 -12.65
CA ARG A 97 20.24 4.58 -11.65
C ARG A 97 19.28 3.41 -11.53
N GLU A 98 19.85 2.23 -11.41
CA GLU A 98 19.10 1.01 -11.13
C GLU A 98 18.62 1.00 -9.67
N PRO A 99 17.41 0.50 -9.40
CA PRO A 99 16.93 0.30 -8.03
C PRO A 99 17.73 -0.79 -7.33
N THR A 100 17.84 -0.70 -6.01
CA THR A 100 18.46 -1.75 -5.19
C THR A 100 17.43 -2.80 -4.76
N LEU A 101 16.14 -2.46 -4.80
CA LEU A 101 15.05 -3.42 -4.62
C LEU A 101 14.97 -4.39 -5.82
N PRO A 102 14.94 -5.72 -5.59
CA PRO A 102 14.79 -6.69 -6.66
C PRO A 102 13.42 -6.54 -7.32
N ILE A 103 13.42 -6.20 -8.63
CA ILE A 103 12.22 -6.17 -9.48
C ILE A 103 11.84 -7.59 -9.95
N SER A 104 12.80 -8.52 -9.94
CA SER A 104 12.68 -9.84 -10.54
C SER A 104 12.06 -10.85 -9.57
N THR A 105 10.90 -11.41 -9.93
CA THR A 105 10.17 -12.57 -9.36
C THR A 105 8.77 -12.33 -8.79
N LEU A 106 8.11 -11.20 -9.05
CA LEU A 106 6.67 -11.14 -8.79
C LEU A 106 5.99 -12.01 -9.85
N PRO A 107 5.40 -13.18 -9.50
CA PRO A 107 4.60 -13.89 -10.48
C PRO A 107 3.42 -12.96 -10.75
N ILE A 108 3.43 -12.27 -11.88
CA ILE A 108 2.22 -11.59 -12.37
C ILE A 108 1.31 -12.72 -12.86
N SER A 109 0.72 -13.43 -11.90
CA SER A 109 -0.13 -14.59 -12.05
C SER A 109 -1.25 -14.46 -11.04
N MET A 110 -2.48 -14.68 -11.48
CA MET A 110 -3.65 -14.74 -10.62
C MET A 110 -3.39 -15.67 -9.42
N PRO A 111 -3.82 -15.29 -8.20
CA PRO A 111 -5.04 -14.51 -7.88
C PRO A 111 -4.89 -12.99 -7.63
N ALA A 112 -6.01 -12.28 -7.42
CA ALA A 112 -6.11 -10.83 -7.19
C ALA A 112 -5.16 -10.27 -6.09
N ALA A 113 -4.92 -11.02 -5.01
CA ALA A 113 -3.93 -10.67 -3.99
C ALA A 113 -2.51 -10.51 -4.57
N SER A 114 -2.16 -11.32 -5.57
CA SER A 114 -0.89 -11.23 -6.28
C SER A 114 -0.76 -9.96 -7.10
N TYR A 115 -1.86 -9.42 -7.65
CA TYR A 115 -1.83 -8.12 -8.33
C TYR A 115 -1.51 -6.99 -7.35
N ALA A 116 -2.19 -6.93 -6.20
CA ALA A 116 -2.00 -5.85 -5.23
C ALA A 116 -0.56 -5.80 -4.71
N GLU A 117 0.01 -6.96 -4.39
CA GLU A 117 1.41 -7.11 -4.01
C GLU A 117 2.35 -6.72 -5.16
N SER A 118 2.07 -7.17 -6.38
CA SER A 118 2.88 -6.86 -7.56
C SER A 118 2.92 -5.37 -7.88
N ALA A 119 1.75 -4.71 -7.83
CA ALA A 119 1.66 -3.27 -8.03
C ALA A 119 2.41 -2.52 -6.93
N ALA A 120 2.24 -2.90 -5.66
CA ALA A 120 2.95 -2.32 -4.53
C ALA A 120 4.47 -2.42 -4.70
N ALA A 121 4.97 -3.60 -5.07
CA ALA A 121 6.40 -3.85 -5.22
C ALA A 121 7.00 -3.12 -6.44
N LEU A 122 6.29 -3.08 -7.58
CA LEU A 122 6.73 -2.30 -8.75
C LEU A 122 6.93 -0.83 -8.40
N PHE A 123 5.95 -0.21 -7.75
CA PHE A 123 6.04 1.20 -7.42
C PHE A 123 7.09 1.50 -6.35
N LEU A 124 7.29 0.59 -5.39
CA LEU A 124 8.40 0.68 -4.44
C LEU A 124 9.76 0.64 -5.15
N ALA A 125 9.95 -0.25 -6.13
CA ALA A 125 11.18 -0.29 -6.92
C ALA A 125 11.42 0.99 -7.72
N ILE A 126 10.35 1.57 -8.31
CA ILE A 126 10.45 2.88 -8.95
C ILE A 126 10.86 3.94 -7.92
N ALA A 127 10.23 3.98 -6.74
CA ALA A 127 10.53 4.97 -5.72
C ALA A 127 11.98 4.86 -5.19
N ASP A 128 12.46 3.64 -4.98
CA ASP A 128 13.80 3.33 -4.50
C ASP A 128 14.91 3.76 -5.47
N SER A 129 14.65 3.76 -6.79
CA SER A 129 15.61 4.25 -7.79
C SER A 129 16.10 5.68 -7.55
N SER A 130 15.31 6.51 -6.83
CA SER A 130 15.72 7.87 -6.45
C SER A 130 16.85 7.92 -5.41
N GLN A 131 17.05 6.86 -4.62
CA GLN A 131 18.00 6.80 -3.51
C GLN A 131 17.88 7.99 -2.53
N ARG A 132 16.63 8.44 -2.31
CA ARG A 132 16.28 9.52 -1.38
C ARG A 132 15.47 8.93 -0.21
N PRO A 133 16.08 8.67 0.96
CA PRO A 133 15.44 7.94 2.05
C PRO A 133 14.12 8.56 2.53
N GLU A 134 14.07 9.88 2.69
CA GLU A 134 12.86 10.57 3.14
C GLU A 134 11.73 10.49 2.11
N LEU A 135 12.06 10.61 0.82
CA LEU A 135 11.07 10.46 -0.25
C LEU A 135 10.53 9.03 -0.30
N PHE A 136 11.42 8.05 -0.17
CA PHE A 136 11.06 6.63 -0.13
C PHE A 136 10.18 6.29 1.08
N ALA A 137 10.52 6.79 2.28
CA ALA A 137 9.74 6.57 3.49
C ALA A 137 8.29 7.11 3.36
N GLN A 138 8.14 8.31 2.79
CA GLN A 138 6.81 8.85 2.52
C GLN A 138 6.08 8.06 1.44
N PHE A 139 6.80 7.60 0.42
CA PHE A 139 6.22 6.75 -0.61
C PHE A 139 5.68 5.43 -0.06
N VAL A 140 6.45 4.74 0.79
CA VAL A 140 6.03 3.50 1.47
C VAL A 140 4.71 3.69 2.20
N THR A 141 4.54 4.81 2.91
CA THR A 141 3.32 5.10 3.67
C THR A 141 2.10 5.18 2.74
N ILE A 142 2.20 5.96 1.65
CA ILE A 142 1.10 6.11 0.69
C ILE A 142 0.83 4.79 -0.06
N ASN A 143 1.90 4.09 -0.44
CA ASN A 143 1.82 2.80 -1.12
C ASN A 143 1.08 1.74 -0.28
N ASN A 144 1.35 1.68 1.03
CA ASN A 144 0.68 0.77 1.96
C ASN A 144 -0.81 1.13 2.14
N ARG A 145 -1.13 2.42 2.21
CA ARG A 145 -2.54 2.87 2.34
C ARG A 145 -3.40 2.57 1.11
N LEU A 146 -2.78 2.27 -0.03
CA LEU A 146 -3.47 1.85 -1.27
C LEU A 146 -3.67 0.33 -1.37
N ALA A 147 -3.28 -0.47 -0.37
CA ALA A 147 -3.36 -1.93 -0.45
C ALA A 147 -4.78 -2.45 -0.71
N SER A 148 -5.77 -2.01 0.06
CA SER A 148 -7.18 -2.41 -0.13
C SER A 148 -7.74 -1.95 -1.48
N ALA A 149 -7.38 -0.74 -1.92
CA ALA A 149 -7.79 -0.23 -3.22
C ALA A 149 -7.22 -1.06 -4.37
N ARG A 150 -5.98 -1.54 -4.27
CA ARG A 150 -5.38 -2.41 -5.28
C ARG A 150 -5.99 -3.80 -5.32
N ALA A 151 -6.45 -4.33 -4.18
CA ALA A 151 -7.23 -5.56 -4.17
C ALA A 151 -8.54 -5.37 -4.96
N ALA A 152 -9.22 -4.25 -4.73
CA ALA A 152 -10.42 -3.88 -5.50
C ALA A 152 -10.13 -3.62 -6.99
N GLU A 153 -9.00 -3.01 -7.35
CA GLU A 153 -8.60 -2.79 -8.75
C GLU A 153 -8.59 -4.09 -9.56
N ALA A 154 -8.12 -5.20 -8.97
CA ALA A 154 -8.07 -6.51 -9.64
C ALA A 154 -9.45 -7.12 -9.93
N ILE A 155 -10.48 -6.65 -9.23
CA ILE A 155 -11.87 -7.09 -9.42
C ILE A 155 -12.58 -6.15 -10.41
N VAL A 156 -12.37 -4.83 -10.25
CA VAL A 156 -13.03 -3.79 -11.06
C VAL A 156 -12.49 -3.75 -12.50
N PHE A 157 -11.22 -4.06 -12.72
CA PHE A 157 -10.58 -3.92 -14.03
C PHE A 157 -10.04 -5.26 -14.55
N GLY A 158 -10.41 -5.62 -15.78
CA GLY A 158 -10.02 -6.89 -16.41
C GLY A 158 -8.60 -6.95 -16.99
N ASP A 159 -7.92 -5.81 -17.14
CA ASP A 159 -6.63 -5.63 -17.86
C ASP A 159 -5.51 -5.05 -16.97
N VAL A 160 -5.67 -5.08 -15.64
CA VAL A 160 -4.70 -4.50 -14.70
C VAL A 160 -3.31 -5.15 -14.79
N ILE A 161 -3.25 -6.43 -15.17
CA ILE A 161 -2.00 -7.17 -15.31
C ILE A 161 -1.20 -6.65 -16.51
N GLU A 162 -1.86 -6.49 -17.66
CA GLU A 162 -1.29 -5.96 -18.89
C GLU A 162 -0.85 -4.51 -18.71
N GLU A 163 -1.66 -3.71 -18.04
CA GLU A 163 -1.33 -2.32 -17.71
C GLU A 163 -0.10 -2.25 -16.80
N LEU A 164 -0.01 -3.11 -15.77
CA LEU A 164 1.13 -3.14 -14.85
C LEU A 164 2.42 -3.61 -15.55
N LYS A 165 2.32 -4.60 -16.45
CA LYS A 165 3.44 -5.04 -17.31
C LYS A 165 3.94 -3.88 -18.19
N SER A 166 3.03 -3.14 -18.82
CA SER A 166 3.39 -1.96 -19.62
C SER A 166 4.18 -0.93 -18.81
N ILE A 167 3.77 -0.62 -17.58
CA ILE A 167 4.52 0.27 -16.68
C ILE A 167 5.89 -0.32 -16.33
N ASN A 168 5.95 -1.62 -16.06
CA ASN A 168 7.19 -2.30 -15.73
C ASN A 168 8.21 -2.22 -16.88
N ASP A 169 7.78 -2.40 -18.12
CA ASP A 169 8.70 -2.47 -19.25
C ASP A 169 9.33 -1.09 -19.55
N ILE A 170 8.51 -0.03 -19.54
CA ILE A 170 8.94 1.34 -19.88
C ILE A 170 9.68 2.08 -18.76
N LYS A 171 9.71 1.54 -17.52
CA LYS A 171 10.08 2.31 -16.32
C LYS A 171 11.47 2.96 -16.37
N TYR A 172 12.39 2.38 -17.13
CA TYR A 172 13.75 2.90 -17.33
C TYR A 172 14.09 3.27 -18.78
N GLU A 173 13.17 3.03 -19.72
CA GLU A 173 13.41 3.34 -21.14
C GLU A 173 13.25 4.84 -21.44
N SER A 174 12.15 5.43 -20.96
CA SER A 174 11.86 6.84 -21.20
C SER A 174 11.09 7.45 -20.04
N ARG A 175 11.74 8.39 -19.34
CA ARG A 175 11.14 9.15 -18.22
C ARG A 175 9.79 9.75 -18.58
N ASN A 176 9.66 10.39 -19.74
CA ASN A 176 8.41 11.01 -20.17
C ASN A 176 7.33 9.96 -20.49
N ALA A 177 7.71 8.84 -21.10
CA ALA A 177 6.78 7.74 -21.36
C ALA A 177 6.29 7.11 -20.05
N CYS A 178 7.19 6.87 -19.10
CA CYS A 178 6.86 6.37 -17.76
C CYS A 178 5.91 7.32 -17.02
N ILE A 179 6.22 8.62 -16.96
CA ILE A 179 5.33 9.62 -16.33
C ILE A 179 3.94 9.65 -16.99
N ARG A 180 3.84 9.53 -18.31
CA ARG A 180 2.55 9.48 -19.01
C ARG A 180 1.74 8.22 -18.66
N ASN A 181 2.38 7.06 -18.62
CA ASN A 181 1.72 5.80 -18.26
C ASN A 181 1.28 5.81 -16.80
N LEU A 182 2.13 6.30 -15.88
CA LEU A 182 1.75 6.52 -14.50
C LEU A 182 0.55 7.47 -14.40
N ARG A 183 0.55 8.59 -15.12
CA ARG A 183 -0.61 9.50 -15.13
C ARG A 183 -1.87 8.78 -15.59
N THR A 184 -1.78 7.97 -16.64
CA THR A 184 -2.89 7.21 -17.19
C THR A 184 -3.43 6.21 -16.17
N TYR A 185 -2.54 5.42 -15.55
CA TYR A 185 -2.86 4.50 -14.45
C TYR A 185 -3.67 5.21 -13.37
N HIS A 186 -3.15 6.32 -12.82
CA HIS A 186 -3.80 7.02 -11.70
C HIS A 186 -5.11 7.71 -12.11
N SER A 187 -5.16 8.33 -13.29
CA SER A 187 -6.36 9.02 -13.78
C SER A 187 -7.51 8.04 -13.98
N ARG A 188 -7.21 6.82 -14.45
CA ARG A 188 -8.19 5.74 -14.57
C ARG A 188 -8.77 5.34 -13.22
N ARG A 189 -7.96 5.22 -12.15
CA ARG A 189 -8.48 4.89 -10.81
C ARG A 189 -9.32 6.03 -10.23
N ILE A 190 -8.89 7.27 -10.41
CA ILE A 190 -9.64 8.46 -9.97
C ILE A 190 -11.00 8.54 -10.67
N ALA A 191 -11.06 8.23 -11.97
CA ALA A 191 -12.31 8.24 -12.73
C ALA A 191 -13.31 7.17 -12.27
N ASN A 192 -12.83 6.04 -11.73
CA ASN A 192 -13.65 4.93 -11.25
C ASN A 192 -13.62 4.80 -9.72
N VAL A 193 -13.35 5.89 -8.99
CA VAL A 193 -13.15 5.86 -7.53
C VAL A 193 -14.36 5.32 -6.79
N ARG A 194 -15.58 5.62 -7.27
CA ARG A 194 -16.83 5.16 -6.67
C ARG A 194 -16.94 3.63 -6.69
N GLU A 195 -16.60 3.02 -7.82
CA GLU A 195 -16.62 1.56 -7.99
C GLU A 195 -15.54 0.91 -7.11
N LEU A 196 -14.34 1.48 -7.08
CA LEU A 196 -13.25 1.01 -6.21
C LEU A 196 -13.63 1.09 -4.74
N VAL A 197 -14.22 2.20 -4.28
CA VAL A 197 -14.65 2.33 -2.88
C VAL A 197 -15.78 1.35 -2.58
N SER A 198 -16.76 1.18 -3.47
CA SER A 198 -17.81 0.18 -3.28
C SER A 198 -17.22 -1.22 -3.10
N GLU A 199 -16.27 -1.59 -3.95
CA GLU A 199 -15.65 -2.92 -3.91
C GLU A 199 -14.82 -3.16 -2.65
N ILE A 200 -14.13 -2.13 -2.15
CA ILE A 200 -13.40 -2.22 -0.87
C ILE A 200 -14.31 -2.66 0.29
N TYR A 201 -15.60 -2.27 0.30
CA TYR A 201 -16.54 -2.65 1.35
C TYR A 201 -17.34 -3.92 1.05
N ASN A 202 -17.27 -4.47 -0.18
CA ASN A 202 -17.98 -5.67 -0.60
C ASN A 202 -17.17 -6.96 -0.39
N THR A 203 -16.05 -6.90 0.34
CA THR A 203 -15.16 -8.06 0.53
C THR A 203 -15.83 -9.08 1.47
N ASP A 204 -16.48 -10.09 0.89
CA ASP A 204 -17.05 -11.27 1.57
C ASP A 204 -15.99 -12.35 1.87
#